data_AF-A0A3D2F4A2-F1
#
_entry.id   AF-A0A3D2F4A2-F1
#
_cell.length_a   1.000
_cell.length_b   1.000
_cell.length_c   1.000
_cell.angle_alpha   90.00
_cell.angle_beta   90.00
_cell.angle_gamma   90.00
#
_symmetry.space_group_name_H-M   'P 1'
#
loop_
_entity.id
_entity.type
_entity.pdbx_description
1 polymer ?
#
loop_
_entity_poly.entity_id
_entity_poly.type
_entity_poly.pdbx_seq_one_letter_code
_entity_poly.pdbx_strand_id
1 'polypeptide(L)' 'EVDACFAPVLSMSEAPQHPHNISRRTFVETDGIVQPAPVPRFVGTPSDEPTHGDAGAINFEEVMEHWK' A
#
# COMPACT_ATOMS: atom_id res chain seq x y z
N GLU A 1 -8.96 0.03 32.89
CA GLU A 1 -8.87 -0.86 31.72
C GLU A 1 -7.80 -1.91 31.99
N VAL A 2 -7.93 -3.09 31.42
CA VAL A 2 -6.95 -4.19 31.56
C VAL A 2 -6.25 -4.34 30.22
N ASP A 3 -4.92 -4.30 30.19
CA ASP A 3 -4.12 -4.54 28.98
C ASP A 3 -4.08 -6.04 28.65
N ALA A 4 -5.24 -6.60 28.31
CA ALA A 4 -5.41 -8.04 28.08
C ALA A 4 -4.85 -8.54 26.75
N CYS A 5 -4.09 -7.73 26.00
CA CYS A 5 -3.54 -8.05 24.68
C CYS A 5 -4.53 -8.76 23.74
N PHE A 6 -5.78 -8.31 23.76
CA PHE A 6 -6.87 -8.90 22.99
C PHE A 6 -7.18 -8.04 21.74
N ALA A 7 -7.43 -8.70 20.61
CA ALA A 7 -7.92 -8.08 19.38
C ALA A 7 -8.85 -9.06 18.62
N PRO A 8 -9.83 -8.56 17.85
CA PRO A 8 -10.69 -9.41 17.03
C PRO A 8 -9.93 -10.03 15.86
N VAL A 9 -10.36 -11.22 15.43
CA VAL A 9 -9.93 -11.80 14.15
C VAL A 9 -10.82 -11.23 13.06
N LEU A 10 -10.23 -10.46 12.14
CA LEU A 10 -10.94 -9.81 11.05
C LEU A 10 -10.69 -10.55 9.72
N SER A 11 -11.71 -10.60 8.88
CA SER A 11 -11.58 -11.03 7.49
C SER A 11 -10.85 -9.98 6.64
N MET A 12 -10.49 -10.36 5.41
CA MET A 12 -9.83 -9.44 4.47
C MET A 12 -10.69 -8.22 4.10
N SER A 13 -12.02 -8.33 4.10
CA SER A 13 -12.93 -7.21 3.81
C SER A 13 -13.19 -6.32 5.04
N GLU A 14 -13.07 -6.87 6.24
CA GLU A 14 -13.24 -6.14 7.50
C GLU A 14 -11.97 -5.40 7.92
N ALA A 15 -10.79 -5.97 7.65
CA ALA A 15 -9.52 -5.40 8.08
C ALA A 15 -9.29 -3.96 7.59
N PRO A 16 -9.57 -3.57 6.33
CA PRO A 16 -9.44 -2.18 5.88
C PRO A 16 -10.35 -1.20 6.62
N GLN A 17 -11.49 -1.67 7.14
CA GLN A 17 -12.48 -0.86 7.83
C GLN A 17 -12.21 -0.71 9.33
N HIS A 18 -11.22 -1.43 9.89
CA HIS A 18 -10.92 -1.34 11.31
C HIS A 18 -10.39 0.08 11.67
N PRO A 19 -10.85 0.72 12.78
CA PRO A 19 -10.49 2.10 13.11
C PRO A 19 -8.98 2.37 13.15
N HIS A 20 -8.18 1.40 13.60
CA HIS A 20 -6.72 1.52 13.60
C HIS A 20 -6.12 1.53 12.18
N ASN A 21 -6.67 0.75 11.26
CA ASN A 21 -6.19 0.68 9.88
C ASN A 21 -6.61 1.91 9.08
N ILE A 22 -7.82 2.43 9.32
CA ILE A 22 -8.29 3.69 8.73
C ILE A 22 -7.43 4.85 9.24
N SER A 23 -7.25 4.99 10.55
CA SER A 23 -6.52 6.14 11.13
C SER A 23 -5.08 6.21 10.66
N ARG A 24 -4.49 5.05 10.38
CA ARG A 24 -3.14 4.97 9.82
C ARG A 24 -3.14 5.01 8.31
N ARG A 25 -4.22 4.77 7.57
CA ARG A 25 -4.16 4.48 6.12
C ARG A 25 -3.25 3.28 5.84
N THR A 26 -3.50 2.17 6.52
CA THR A 26 -2.76 0.91 6.30
C THR A 26 -3.05 0.30 4.93
N PHE A 27 -4.25 0.54 4.41
CA PHE A 27 -4.69 0.16 3.09
C PHE A 27 -5.03 1.41 2.26
N VAL A 28 -4.84 1.32 0.95
CA VAL A 28 -5.20 2.31 -0.06
C VAL A 28 -6.04 1.65 -1.14
N GLU A 29 -6.80 2.45 -1.88
CA GLU A 29 -7.55 1.98 -3.05
C GLU A 29 -6.89 2.56 -4.31
N THR A 30 -6.39 1.68 -5.18
CA THR A 30 -5.79 2.05 -6.47
C THR A 30 -6.54 1.34 -7.58
N ASP A 31 -7.08 2.09 -8.54
CA ASP A 31 -7.88 1.59 -9.67
C ASP A 31 -9.01 0.63 -9.24
N GLY A 32 -9.71 0.99 -8.16
CA GLY A 32 -10.84 0.24 -7.61
C GLY A 32 -10.47 -1.02 -6.82
N ILE A 33 -9.18 -1.28 -6.59
CA ILE A 33 -8.69 -2.44 -5.82
C ILE A 33 -8.09 -1.96 -4.49
N VAL A 34 -8.60 -2.52 -3.39
CA VAL A 34 -8.04 -2.28 -2.06
C VAL A 34 -6.77 -3.10 -1.87
N GLN A 35 -5.67 -2.43 -1.55
CA GLN A 35 -4.37 -3.04 -1.36
C GLN A 35 -3.59 -2.40 -0.20
N PRO A 36 -2.55 -3.07 0.34
CA PRO A 36 -1.71 -2.47 1.38
C PRO A 36 -1.01 -1.21 0.89
N ALA A 37 -0.91 -0.19 1.76
CA ALA A 37 -0.07 0.97 1.51
C ALA A 37 1.43 0.61 1.64
N PRO A 38 2.34 1.33 0.97
CA PRO A 38 3.78 1.14 1.12
C PRO A 38 4.25 1.26 2.58
N VAL A 39 5.15 0.35 2.97
CA VAL A 39 5.75 0.31 4.31
C VAL A 39 7.24 -0.08 4.25
N PRO A 40 8.10 0.46 5.15
CA PRO A 40 7.79 1.41 6.24
C PRO A 40 7.54 2.83 5.72
N ARG A 41 7.09 3.73 6.60
CA ARG A 41 6.89 5.14 6.26
C ARG A 41 8.14 5.94 6.56
N PHE A 42 8.65 6.64 5.56
CA PHE A 42 9.84 7.48 5.68
C PHE A 42 9.45 8.95 5.88
N VAL A 43 10.20 9.65 6.72
CA VAL A 43 10.11 11.11 6.86
C VAL A 43 11.03 11.75 5.81
N GLY A 44 10.58 12.83 5.17
CA GLY A 44 11.34 13.58 4.16
C GLY A 44 11.12 13.06 2.73
N THR A 45 11.18 11.75 2.52
CA THR A 45 10.95 11.10 1.21
C THR A 45 9.87 10.01 1.32
N PRO A 46 8.58 10.38 1.42
CA PRO A 46 7.51 9.39 1.46
C PRO A 46 7.48 8.57 0.16
N SER A 47 7.09 7.30 0.26
CA SER A 47 6.83 6.47 -0.92
C SER A 47 5.57 6.93 -1.65
N ASP A 48 5.60 6.86 -2.97
CA ASP A 48 4.42 7.06 -3.80
C ASP A 48 3.38 5.95 -3.57
N GLU A 49 2.12 6.24 -3.85
CA GLU A 49 1.08 5.22 -3.83
C GLU A 49 1.39 4.13 -4.87
N PRO A 50 1.07 2.85 -4.59
CA PRO A 50 1.34 1.79 -5.55
C PRO A 50 0.50 2.03 -6.81
N THR A 51 1.14 1.94 -7.96
CA THR A 51 0.46 1.77 -9.25
C THR A 51 0.31 0.27 -9.53
N HIS A 52 -0.64 -0.10 -10.40
CA HIS A 52 -0.57 -1.43 -11.02
C HIS A 52 0.61 -1.47 -11.98
N GLY A 53 1.06 -2.65 -12.41
CA GLY A 53 2.18 -2.79 -13.37
C GLY A 53 1.88 -2.20 -14.75
N ASP A 54 1.77 -0.87 -14.81
CA ASP A 54 1.25 -0.02 -15.87
C ASP A 54 2.37 0.54 -16.75
N ALA A 55 3.61 0.13 -16.50
CA ALA A 55 4.73 0.34 -17.42
C ALA A 55 4.42 -0.15 -18.85
N GLY A 56 3.39 -0.98 -19.03
CA GLY A 56 3.01 -1.53 -20.31
C GLY A 56 4.10 -2.46 -20.84
N ALA A 57 4.10 -2.69 -22.16
CA ALA A 57 5.22 -3.34 -22.81
C ALA A 57 6.32 -2.29 -23.07
N ILE A 58 7.38 -2.31 -22.28
CA ILE A 58 8.61 -1.54 -22.54
C ILE A 58 9.59 -2.41 -23.34
N ASN A 59 10.23 -1.85 -24.37
CA ASN A 59 11.27 -2.56 -25.10
C ASN A 59 12.67 -2.32 -24.50
N PHE A 60 13.61 -3.21 -24.83
CA PHE A 60 14.95 -3.17 -24.25
C PHE A 60 15.69 -1.88 -24.61
N GLU A 61 15.57 -1.42 -25.85
CA GLU A 61 16.21 -0.21 -26.35
C GLU A 61 15.74 1.05 -25.60
N GLU A 62 14.44 1.20 -25.35
CA GLU A 62 13.84 2.29 -24.58
C GLU A 62 14.37 2.34 -23.15
N VAL A 63 14.45 1.17 -22.48
CA VAL A 63 15.01 1.08 -21.13
C VAL A 63 16.47 1.51 -21.11
N MET A 64 17.26 1.06 -22.09
CA MET A 64 18.67 1.39 -22.19
C MET A 64 18.93 2.86 -22.57
N GLU A 65 17.99 3.53 -23.23
CA GLU A 65 18.06 4.98 -23.48
C GLU A 65 17.78 5.78 -22.20
N HIS A 66 16.75 5.42 -21.45
CA HIS A 66 16.41 6.11 -20.19
C HIS A 66 17.48 5.92 -19.10
N TRP A 67 18.21 4.81 -19.12
CA TRP A 67 19.27 4.53 -18.13
C TRP A 67 20.60 5.26 -18.35
N LYS A 68 20.85 5.85 -19.52
CA LYS A 68 22.08 6.61 -19.79
C LYS A 68 22.07 7.96 -19.09
#